data_AF-A0A2A5RIX1-F1
#
_entry.id   AF-A0A2A5RIX1-F1
#
_cell.length_a   1.000
_cell.length_b   1.000
_cell.length_c   1.000
_cell.angle_alpha   90.00
_cell.angle_beta   90.00
_cell.angle_gamma   90.00
#
_symmetry.space_group_name_H-M   'P 1'
#
loop_
_entity.id
_entity.type
_entity.pdbx_description
1 polymer ?
#
loop_
_entity_poly.entity_id
_entity_poly.type
_entity_poly.pdbx_seq_one_letter_code
_entity_poly.pdbx_strand_id
1 'polypeptide(L)'
;MLDYEGHYIKTIALGHKAHVGGLAYDKAHETLWVADSINGQAAITALSLEKIEAYKINSLEPISTEASIILDTTAEVSTLATYKNDIWIGYFSTQAGKGRIQIFTTDWTKKSANYWVPSLDDQKFMTDKEGYVHILSSLSFKAPDKIQGLALDEDYLYITQSFGNKNSKLLRYYLDVDDQKLHLTNGRVATLPPYLEQVSLDKKGNIYPIFESVTPKLRVKTNEFVDRLVSIKPETFKKYSDDDFTISSLSRFDVSESSLN
;
A
#
# COMPACT_ATOMS: atom_id res chain seq x y z
N MET A 1 -0.36 -2.42 17.21
CA MET A 1 -0.25 -3.87 16.96
C MET A 1 -1.29 -4.59 17.78
N LEU A 2 -2.02 -5.48 17.13
CA LEU A 2 -3.00 -6.35 17.75
C LEU A 2 -2.58 -7.81 17.54
N ASP A 3 -3.03 -8.72 18.41
CA ASP A 3 -2.90 -10.16 18.15
C ASP A 3 -3.98 -10.65 17.16
N TYR A 4 -4.01 -11.96 16.90
CA TYR A 4 -4.98 -12.56 15.98
C TYR A 4 -6.43 -12.48 16.49
N GLU A 5 -6.62 -12.34 17.80
CA GLU A 5 -7.93 -12.19 18.45
C GLU A 5 -8.36 -10.72 18.52
N GLY A 6 -7.50 -9.80 18.08
CA GLY A 6 -7.75 -8.36 18.09
C GLY A 6 -7.39 -7.68 19.41
N HIS A 7 -6.72 -8.37 20.34
CA HIS A 7 -6.26 -7.77 21.58
C HIS A 7 -5.07 -6.86 21.34
N TYR A 8 -5.03 -5.76 22.09
CA TYR A 8 -3.92 -4.82 22.04
C TYR A 8 -2.61 -5.45 22.53
N ILE A 9 -1.56 -5.39 21.70
CA ILE A 9 -0.20 -5.80 22.07
C ILE A 9 0.65 -4.57 22.44
N LYS A 10 0.81 -3.64 21.50
CA LYS A 10 1.63 -2.43 21.67
C LYS A 10 1.32 -1.36 20.62
N THR A 11 1.72 -0.12 20.92
CA THR A 11 1.75 1.01 20.00
C THR A 11 3.20 1.28 19.58
N ILE A 12 3.41 1.64 18.33
CA ILE A 12 4.72 2.08 17.81
C ILE A 12 4.58 3.58 17.53
N ALA A 13 5.40 4.41 18.18
CA ALA A 13 5.42 5.85 17.91
C ALA A 13 6.46 6.16 16.83
N LEU A 14 6.06 6.92 15.82
CA LEU A 14 6.96 7.44 14.78
C LEU A 14 7.60 8.76 15.24
N GLY A 15 8.72 9.13 14.63
CA GLY A 15 9.50 10.33 14.98
C GLY A 15 8.80 11.66 14.71
N HIS A 16 7.73 11.62 13.92
CA HIS A 16 7.00 12.78 13.46
C HIS A 16 5.55 12.40 13.12
N LYS A 17 4.74 13.42 12.86
CA LYS A 17 3.33 13.26 12.54
C LYS A 17 3.16 12.92 11.07
N ALA A 18 3.40 11.66 10.71
CA ALA A 18 3.04 11.11 9.41
C ALA A 18 1.52 10.87 9.33
N HIS A 19 0.92 11.06 8.15
CA HIS A 19 -0.47 10.64 7.89
C HIS A 19 -0.60 9.11 7.92
N VAL A 20 0.48 8.39 7.58
CA VAL A 20 0.52 6.92 7.49
C VAL A 20 -0.61 6.41 6.58
N GLY A 21 -0.64 6.88 5.33
CA GLY A 21 -1.67 6.48 4.36
C GLY A 21 -1.70 4.98 4.07
N GLY A 22 -0.60 4.26 4.30
CA GLY A 22 -0.58 2.80 4.22
C GLY A 22 0.59 2.19 4.97
N LEU A 23 0.49 0.87 5.13
CA LEU A 23 1.51 0.01 5.73
C LEU A 23 1.63 -1.27 4.91
N ALA A 24 2.84 -1.77 4.70
CA ALA A 24 3.06 -3.06 4.05
C ALA A 24 4.15 -3.85 4.76
N TYR A 25 3.87 -5.10 5.09
CA TYR A 25 4.86 -5.99 5.70
C TYR A 25 5.52 -6.87 4.64
N ASP A 26 6.80 -6.61 4.41
CA ASP A 26 7.66 -7.44 3.58
C ASP A 26 8.19 -8.60 4.40
N LYS A 27 7.58 -9.76 4.19
CA LYS A 27 7.95 -10.97 4.90
C LYS A 27 9.33 -11.50 4.51
N ALA A 28 9.77 -11.34 3.27
CA ALA A 28 11.05 -11.87 2.81
C ALA A 28 12.22 -11.14 3.50
N HIS A 29 12.02 -9.86 3.81
CA HIS A 29 13.03 -8.99 4.37
C HIS A 29 12.81 -8.63 5.85
N GLU A 30 11.71 -9.10 6.44
CA GLU A 30 11.29 -8.81 7.82
C GLU A 30 11.17 -7.31 8.10
N THR A 31 10.61 -6.57 7.13
CA THR A 31 10.52 -5.11 7.14
C THR A 31 9.07 -4.66 7.06
N LEU A 32 8.68 -3.74 7.94
CA LEU A 32 7.46 -2.98 7.82
C LEU A 32 7.75 -1.66 7.10
N TRP A 33 7.16 -1.50 5.93
CA TRP A 33 7.14 -0.26 5.17
C TRP A 33 5.99 0.62 5.62
N VAL A 34 6.30 1.89 5.86
CA VAL A 34 5.36 2.89 6.37
C VAL A 34 5.29 4.04 5.38
N ALA A 35 4.08 4.41 4.95
CA ALA A 35 3.87 5.62 4.17
C ALA A 35 4.28 6.86 4.97
N ASP A 36 5.05 7.74 4.35
CA ASP A 36 5.63 8.89 5.03
C ASP A 36 5.74 10.15 4.14
N SER A 37 6.20 11.25 4.72
CA SER A 37 6.60 12.46 4.03
C SER A 37 7.84 13.08 4.65
N ILE A 38 8.79 13.45 3.80
CA ILE A 38 10.03 14.13 4.17
C ILE A 38 10.05 15.47 3.45
N ASN A 39 10.15 16.58 4.19
CA ASN A 39 10.16 17.93 3.62
C ASN A 39 8.98 18.22 2.66
N GLY A 40 7.82 17.58 2.88
CA GLY A 40 6.62 17.72 2.03
C GLY A 40 6.63 16.85 0.77
N GLN A 41 7.67 16.05 0.55
CA GLN A 41 7.74 15.08 -0.55
C GLN A 41 7.22 13.72 -0.09
N ALA A 42 6.70 12.92 -1.02
CA ALA A 42 6.27 11.57 -0.73
C ALA A 42 7.46 10.70 -0.33
N ALA A 43 7.32 9.94 0.75
CA ALA A 43 8.37 9.05 1.21
C ALA A 43 7.81 7.74 1.76
N ILE A 44 8.69 6.77 1.93
CA ILE A 44 8.45 5.56 2.72
C ILE A 44 9.59 5.34 3.70
N THR A 45 9.24 4.76 4.83
CA THR A 45 10.20 4.44 5.89
C THR A 45 10.16 2.96 6.23
N ALA A 46 11.35 2.38 6.39
CA ALA A 46 11.54 1.00 6.81
C ALA A 46 11.72 0.89 8.32
N LEU A 47 10.94 -0.01 8.93
CA LEU A 47 11.10 -0.46 10.30
C LEU A 47 11.38 -1.97 10.29
N SER A 48 12.49 -2.41 10.87
CA SER A 48 12.78 -3.85 11.00
C SER A 48 11.90 -4.51 12.05
N LEU A 49 11.55 -5.78 11.83
CA LEU A 49 10.80 -6.58 12.80
C LEU A 49 11.51 -6.63 14.16
N GLU A 50 12.83 -6.81 14.17
CA GLU A 50 13.65 -6.80 15.38
C GLU A 50 13.42 -5.53 16.21
N LYS A 51 13.49 -4.34 15.59
CA LYS A 51 13.25 -3.07 16.28
C LYS A 51 11.81 -2.97 16.77
N ILE A 52 10.84 -3.42 15.99
CA ILE A 52 9.42 -3.43 16.38
C ILE A 52 9.18 -4.32 17.61
N GLU A 53 9.79 -5.50 17.64
CA GLU A 53 9.69 -6.44 18.74
C GLU A 53 10.35 -5.88 20.01
N ALA A 54 11.54 -5.30 19.88
CA ALA A 54 12.28 -4.67 20.98
C ALA A 54 11.65 -3.35 21.46
N TYR A 55 10.83 -2.68 20.63
CA TYR A 55 10.25 -1.37 20.95
C TYR A 55 9.34 -1.40 22.17
N LYS A 56 9.53 -0.44 23.07
CA LYS A 56 8.74 -0.24 24.29
C LYS A 56 8.19 1.18 24.29
N ILE A 57 6.88 1.33 24.10
CA ILE A 57 6.22 2.65 24.07
C ILE A 57 6.47 3.49 25.33
N ASN A 58 6.71 2.84 26.48
CA ASN A 58 7.00 3.51 27.74
C ASN A 58 8.37 4.22 27.76
N SER A 59 9.23 4.02 26.77
CA SER A 59 10.46 4.82 26.62
C SER A 59 10.17 6.28 26.29
N LEU A 60 8.95 6.59 25.79
CA LEU A 60 8.56 7.89 25.24
C LEU A 60 9.41 8.36 24.04
N GLU A 61 10.29 7.50 23.55
CA GLU A 61 11.12 7.76 22.36
C GLU A 61 10.45 7.14 21.12
N PRO A 62 10.53 7.80 19.97
CA PRO A 62 10.15 7.21 18.69
C PRO A 62 10.93 5.92 18.39
N ILE A 63 10.32 5.02 17.60
CA ILE A 63 11.06 3.90 17.04
C ILE A 63 12.13 4.43 16.08
N SER A 64 13.33 3.84 16.10
CA SER A 64 14.36 4.16 15.12
C SER A 64 14.06 3.48 13.78
N THR A 65 14.38 4.17 12.69
CA THR A 65 14.13 3.72 11.34
C THR A 65 15.39 3.06 10.76
N GLU A 66 15.24 2.14 9.80
CA GLU A 66 16.38 1.57 9.06
C GLU A 66 16.76 2.43 7.86
N ALA A 67 15.75 2.91 7.15
CA ALA A 67 15.89 3.75 5.98
C ALA A 67 14.64 4.62 5.81
N SER A 68 14.84 5.78 5.19
CA SER A 68 13.77 6.64 4.70
C SER A 68 14.10 7.01 3.26
N ILE A 69 13.11 6.86 2.38
CA ILE A 69 13.31 6.93 0.94
C ILE A 69 12.24 7.85 0.35
N ILE A 70 12.69 8.86 -0.39
CA ILE A 70 11.86 9.80 -1.12
C ILE A 70 11.49 9.20 -2.47
N LEU A 71 10.22 9.39 -2.86
CA LEU A 71 9.62 8.85 -4.07
C LEU A 71 9.35 9.99 -5.06
N ASP A 72 10.27 10.25 -5.97
CA ASP A 72 10.25 11.46 -6.82
C ASP A 72 9.11 11.48 -7.84
N THR A 73 8.52 10.34 -8.16
CA THR A 73 7.47 10.23 -9.18
C THR A 73 6.05 10.30 -8.61
N THR A 74 5.88 10.40 -7.29
CA THR A 74 4.56 10.45 -6.63
C THR A 74 4.44 11.67 -5.72
N ALA A 75 3.26 12.29 -5.72
CA ALA A 75 3.00 13.45 -4.87
C ALA A 75 2.80 13.05 -3.40
N GLU A 76 2.13 11.91 -3.17
CA GLU A 76 1.86 11.36 -1.83
C GLU A 76 1.82 9.84 -1.87
N VAL A 77 1.91 9.21 -0.69
CA VAL A 77 1.72 7.76 -0.48
C VAL A 77 0.39 7.55 0.23
N SER A 78 -0.67 7.33 -0.54
CA SER A 78 -2.02 7.11 -0.01
C SER A 78 -2.28 5.66 0.38
N THR A 79 -1.53 4.71 -0.17
CA THR A 79 -1.52 3.30 0.21
C THR A 79 -0.25 2.66 -0.32
N LEU A 80 0.18 1.54 0.27
CA LEU A 80 1.23 0.71 -0.30
C LEU A 80 1.02 -0.78 -0.08
N ALA A 81 1.67 -1.58 -0.90
CA ALA A 81 1.81 -3.03 -0.76
C ALA A 81 3.19 -3.47 -1.21
N THR A 82 3.66 -4.60 -0.70
CA THR A 82 4.88 -5.26 -1.18
C THR A 82 4.52 -6.53 -1.94
N TYR A 83 5.18 -6.76 -3.06
CA TYR A 83 5.03 -8.00 -3.83
C TYR A 83 6.37 -8.39 -4.44
N LYS A 84 6.86 -9.58 -4.07
CA LYS A 84 8.23 -10.02 -4.42
C LYS A 84 9.24 -8.96 -3.97
N ASN A 85 10.02 -8.40 -4.91
CA ASN A 85 11.00 -7.35 -4.61
C ASN A 85 10.47 -5.93 -4.88
N ASP A 86 9.21 -5.80 -5.28
CA ASP A 86 8.61 -4.53 -5.66
C ASP A 86 7.79 -3.92 -4.53
N ILE A 87 7.85 -2.59 -4.43
CA ILE A 87 6.95 -1.80 -3.61
C ILE A 87 5.95 -1.10 -4.53
N TRP A 88 4.67 -1.38 -4.31
CA TRP A 88 3.56 -0.81 -5.04
C TRP A 88 2.98 0.34 -4.23
N ILE A 89 2.94 1.53 -4.81
CA ILE A 89 2.49 2.77 -4.17
C ILE A 89 1.25 3.28 -4.88
N GLY A 90 0.15 3.44 -4.14
CA GLY A 90 -1.05 4.09 -4.62
C GLY A 90 -1.08 5.57 -4.20
N TYR A 91 -1.39 6.44 -5.16
CA TYR A 91 -1.66 7.86 -4.95
C TYR A 91 -3.12 8.17 -5.27
N PHE A 92 -3.82 8.66 -4.25
CA PHE A 92 -5.18 9.17 -4.35
C PHE A 92 -5.17 10.62 -4.84
N SER A 93 -5.96 10.90 -5.87
CA SER A 93 -6.27 12.27 -6.26
C SER A 93 -7.77 12.49 -6.28
N THR A 94 -8.20 13.66 -5.80
CA THR A 94 -9.58 14.15 -5.96
C THR A 94 -9.88 14.58 -7.39
N GLN A 95 -8.86 14.82 -8.20
CA GLN A 95 -8.99 15.11 -9.63
C GLN A 95 -9.11 13.81 -10.42
N ALA A 96 -10.23 13.67 -11.15
CA ALA A 96 -10.53 12.46 -11.90
C ALA A 96 -9.37 12.05 -12.83
N GLY A 97 -8.95 10.80 -12.71
CA GLY A 97 -7.91 10.21 -13.54
C GLY A 97 -6.47 10.70 -13.29
N LYS A 98 -6.23 11.45 -12.22
CA LYS A 98 -4.88 11.85 -11.79
C LYS A 98 -4.25 10.90 -10.76
N GLY A 99 -5.03 10.00 -10.15
CA GLY A 99 -4.50 8.97 -9.28
C GLY A 99 -3.57 8.00 -10.02
N ARG A 100 -2.57 7.46 -9.32
CA ARG A 100 -1.55 6.57 -9.90
C ARG A 100 -1.29 5.36 -9.00
N ILE A 101 -0.97 4.23 -9.61
CA ILE A 101 -0.33 3.09 -8.94
C ILE A 101 1.07 2.98 -9.54
N GLN A 102 2.10 3.14 -8.72
CA GLN A 102 3.48 3.18 -9.15
C GLN A 102 4.25 2.04 -8.52
N ILE A 103 5.09 1.39 -9.32
CA ILE A 103 5.88 0.23 -8.90
C ILE A 103 7.33 0.68 -8.82
N PHE A 104 7.90 0.53 -7.63
CA PHE A 104 9.30 0.79 -7.34
C PHE A 104 9.99 -0.56 -7.19
N THR A 105 10.75 -0.93 -8.21
CA THR A 105 11.55 -2.15 -8.18
C THR A 105 12.87 -1.84 -7.52
N THR A 106 13.19 -2.58 -6.48
CA THR A 106 14.44 -2.43 -5.75
C THR A 106 15.13 -3.77 -5.62
N ASP A 107 16.44 -3.76 -5.80
CA ASP A 107 17.27 -4.85 -5.27
C ASP A 107 17.41 -4.66 -3.77
N TRP A 108 17.70 -5.74 -3.05
CA TRP A 108 17.79 -5.73 -1.60
C TRP A 108 19.21 -6.04 -1.17
N THR A 109 19.82 -5.15 -0.39
CA THR A 109 21.13 -5.40 0.24
C THR A 109 20.94 -5.71 1.72
N LYS A 110 21.51 -6.84 2.14
CA LYS A 110 21.57 -7.21 3.54
C LYS A 110 22.57 -6.32 4.27
N LYS A 111 22.12 -5.49 5.21
CA LYS A 111 22.99 -4.58 5.99
C LYS A 111 23.49 -5.22 7.28
N SER A 112 22.70 -6.10 7.88
CA SER A 112 23.08 -6.86 9.07
C SER A 112 22.45 -8.25 9.03
N ALA A 113 22.69 -9.07 10.06
CA ALA A 113 22.08 -10.40 10.17
C ALA A 113 20.54 -10.36 10.02
N ASN A 114 19.91 -9.26 10.45
CA ASN A 114 18.48 -9.20 10.76
C ASN A 114 17.70 -8.15 9.95
N TYR A 115 18.32 -7.39 9.04
CA TYR A 115 17.55 -6.51 8.17
C TYR A 115 18.20 -6.26 6.81
N TRP A 116 17.32 -5.99 5.86
CA TRP A 116 17.63 -5.63 4.49
C TRP A 116 17.16 -4.21 4.22
N VAL A 117 17.88 -3.52 3.34
CA VAL A 117 17.47 -2.21 2.82
C VAL A 117 17.57 -2.25 1.30
N PRO A 118 16.88 -1.34 0.60
CA PRO A 118 17.09 -1.14 -0.83
C PRO A 118 18.58 -1.00 -1.15
N SER A 119 19.05 -1.80 -2.11
CA SER A 119 20.38 -1.69 -2.67
C SER A 119 20.49 -0.34 -3.37
N LEU A 120 21.44 0.49 -2.93
CA LEU A 120 21.66 1.81 -3.51
C LEU A 120 22.62 1.75 -4.72
N ASP A 121 23.10 0.56 -5.08
CA ASP A 121 23.92 0.32 -6.28
C ASP A 121 22.99 0.08 -7.47
N ASP A 122 22.49 1.16 -8.07
CA ASP A 122 22.22 1.25 -9.51
C ASP A 122 21.77 2.68 -9.86
N GLN A 123 21.84 3.03 -11.14
CA GLN A 123 21.57 4.37 -11.72
C GLN A 123 20.15 4.94 -11.48
N LYS A 124 19.36 4.36 -10.57
CA LYS A 124 18.00 4.76 -10.18
C LYS A 124 17.92 5.45 -8.82
N PHE A 125 19.05 5.54 -8.10
CA PHE A 125 19.12 6.15 -6.77
C PHE A 125 19.94 7.43 -6.82
N MET A 126 19.42 8.50 -6.22
CA MET A 126 20.21 9.72 -5.95
C MET A 126 20.23 9.96 -4.44
N THR A 127 21.40 10.24 -3.88
CA THR A 127 21.47 10.78 -2.52
C THR A 127 21.57 12.29 -2.62
N ASP A 128 20.66 13.01 -1.98
CA ASP A 128 20.70 14.47 -1.95
C ASP A 128 21.78 14.99 -0.98
N LYS A 129 21.92 16.31 -0.90
CA LYS A 129 22.91 16.96 -0.02
C LYS A 129 22.61 16.77 1.47
N GLU A 130 21.38 16.42 1.82
CA GLU A 130 20.92 16.18 3.19
C GLU A 130 21.08 14.69 3.57
N GLY A 131 21.43 13.83 2.61
CA GLY A 131 21.68 12.41 2.80
C GLY A 131 20.44 11.53 2.56
N TYR A 132 19.35 12.08 2.03
CA TYR A 132 18.15 11.32 1.71
C TYR A 132 18.31 10.58 0.39
N VAL A 133 17.78 9.36 0.35
CA VAL A 133 17.74 8.52 -0.86
C VAL A 133 16.48 8.85 -1.64
N HIS A 134 16.63 9.11 -2.93
CA HIS A 134 15.56 9.35 -3.89
C HIS A 134 15.46 8.17 -4.86
N ILE A 135 14.23 7.77 -5.19
CA ILE A 135 13.96 6.75 -6.20
C ILE A 135 12.87 7.15 -7.17
N LEU A 136 13.02 6.67 -8.41
CA LEU A 136 12.01 6.77 -9.47
C LEU A 136 11.25 5.46 -9.60
N SER A 137 9.95 5.52 -9.90
CA SER A 137 9.17 4.32 -10.19
C SER A 137 9.61 3.67 -11.50
N SER A 138 9.73 2.35 -11.52
CA SER A 138 9.99 1.55 -12.72
C SER A 138 8.79 1.53 -13.67
N LEU A 139 7.57 1.62 -13.14
CA LEU A 139 6.33 1.46 -13.88
C LEU A 139 5.19 2.23 -13.22
N SER A 140 4.24 2.73 -14.01
CA SER A 140 3.08 3.45 -13.51
C SER A 140 1.80 3.02 -14.22
N PHE A 141 0.71 2.98 -13.47
CA PHE A 141 -0.64 2.72 -13.96
C PHE A 141 -1.59 3.82 -13.51
N LYS A 142 -2.65 4.06 -14.28
CA LYS A 142 -3.76 4.88 -13.84
C LYS A 142 -4.45 4.17 -12.68
N ALA A 143 -4.50 4.78 -11.51
CA ALA A 143 -5.30 4.23 -10.41
C ALA A 143 -6.79 4.41 -10.70
N PRO A 144 -7.64 3.49 -10.23
CA PRO A 144 -9.04 3.79 -9.98
C PRO A 144 -9.16 5.04 -9.09
N ASP A 145 -10.14 5.90 -9.36
CA ASP A 145 -10.38 7.08 -8.52
C ASP A 145 -10.62 6.63 -7.06
N LYS A 146 -10.24 7.45 -6.07
CA LYS A 146 -10.55 7.15 -4.65
C LYS A 146 -9.95 5.84 -4.12
N ILE A 147 -8.79 5.44 -4.64
CA ILE A 147 -7.97 4.35 -4.10
C ILE A 147 -7.68 4.57 -2.61
N GLN A 148 -7.82 3.53 -1.79
CA GLN A 148 -7.50 3.55 -0.35
C GLN A 148 -6.54 2.42 0.09
N GLY A 149 -6.34 1.41 -0.76
CA GLY A 149 -5.71 0.16 -0.33
C GLY A 149 -5.26 -0.69 -1.49
N LEU A 150 -4.15 -1.38 -1.29
CA LEU A 150 -3.57 -2.35 -2.22
C LEU A 150 -3.25 -3.66 -1.47
N ALA A 151 -3.47 -4.79 -2.13
CA ALA A 151 -2.88 -6.07 -1.76
C ALA A 151 -2.65 -6.92 -3.00
N LEU A 152 -1.66 -7.80 -2.96
CA LEU A 152 -1.29 -8.65 -4.08
C LEU A 152 -1.06 -10.09 -3.62
N ASP A 153 -1.45 -11.03 -4.46
CA ASP A 153 -0.97 -12.42 -4.44
C ASP A 153 -0.27 -12.75 -5.77
N GLU A 154 0.03 -14.03 -6.02
CA GLU A 154 0.74 -14.43 -7.24
C GLU A 154 -0.03 -14.15 -8.53
N ASP A 155 -1.36 -14.13 -8.47
CA ASP A 155 -2.23 -14.06 -9.64
C ASP A 155 -2.92 -12.70 -9.77
N TYR A 156 -3.13 -12.00 -8.65
CA TYR A 156 -4.06 -10.87 -8.59
C TYR A 156 -3.53 -9.65 -7.84
N LEU A 157 -3.92 -8.49 -8.36
CA LEU A 157 -3.94 -7.21 -7.65
C LEU A 157 -5.35 -6.96 -7.10
N TYR A 158 -5.44 -6.61 -5.83
CA TYR A 158 -6.65 -6.14 -5.16
C TYR A 158 -6.53 -4.66 -4.83
N ILE A 159 -7.57 -3.89 -5.13
CA ILE A 159 -7.61 -2.44 -4.88
C ILE A 159 -8.90 -2.11 -4.15
N THR A 160 -8.81 -1.36 -3.05
CA THR A 160 -9.99 -0.78 -2.41
C THR A 160 -10.24 0.62 -2.95
N GLN A 161 -11.52 0.93 -3.18
CA GLN A 161 -11.97 2.24 -3.64
C GLN A 161 -13.07 2.74 -2.70
N SER A 162 -12.87 3.89 -2.08
CA SER A 162 -13.79 4.43 -1.06
C SER A 162 -13.65 5.93 -0.89
N PHE A 163 -14.78 6.62 -0.67
CA PHE A 163 -14.78 8.04 -0.34
C PHE A 163 -16.05 8.44 0.43
N GLY A 164 -15.89 8.68 1.73
CA GLY A 164 -16.99 9.11 2.59
C GLY A 164 -18.01 8.01 2.85
N ASN A 165 -19.28 8.41 2.99
CA ASN A 165 -20.37 7.52 3.42
C ASN A 165 -21.09 6.77 2.29
N LYS A 166 -20.47 6.68 1.12
CA LYS A 166 -20.99 5.91 -0.01
C LYS A 166 -20.37 4.53 -0.01
N ASN A 167 -21.10 3.57 -0.57
CA ASN A 167 -20.61 2.20 -0.71
C ASN A 167 -19.25 2.21 -1.39
N SER A 168 -18.35 1.44 -0.82
CA SER A 168 -17.01 1.26 -1.34
C SER A 168 -16.99 0.12 -2.35
N LYS A 169 -15.84 -0.08 -2.98
CA LYS A 169 -15.62 -1.13 -3.95
C LYS A 169 -14.32 -1.86 -3.64
N LEU A 170 -14.35 -3.18 -3.79
CA LEU A 170 -13.16 -4.02 -3.88
C LEU A 170 -13.00 -4.44 -5.34
N LEU A 171 -11.92 -3.98 -5.96
CA LEU A 171 -11.55 -4.28 -7.33
C LEU A 171 -10.50 -5.38 -7.33
N ARG A 172 -10.50 -6.23 -8.35
CA ARG A 172 -9.47 -7.25 -8.56
C ARG A 172 -9.07 -7.34 -10.02
N TYR A 173 -7.78 -7.35 -10.30
CA TYR A 173 -7.19 -7.50 -11.65
C TYR A 173 -6.23 -8.68 -11.66
N TYR A 174 -6.12 -9.39 -12.79
CA TYR A 174 -5.03 -10.34 -13.01
C TYR A 174 -3.71 -9.61 -13.21
N LEU A 175 -2.65 -10.19 -12.66
CA LEU A 175 -1.26 -9.88 -12.98
C LEU A 175 -0.87 -10.68 -14.23
N ASP A 176 -1.05 -10.09 -15.41
CA ASP A 176 -0.75 -10.72 -16.69
C ASP A 176 0.62 -10.27 -17.20
N VAL A 177 1.56 -11.19 -17.39
CA VAL A 177 2.91 -10.88 -17.88
C VAL A 177 3.08 -11.47 -19.25
N ASP A 178 3.13 -10.60 -20.26
CA ASP A 178 3.38 -10.95 -21.65
C ASP A 178 4.59 -10.17 -22.18
N ASP A 179 5.49 -10.83 -22.89
CA ASP A 179 6.74 -10.24 -23.41
C ASP A 179 7.50 -9.37 -22.37
N GLN A 180 7.64 -9.88 -21.15
CA GLN A 180 8.26 -9.20 -20.00
C GLN A 180 7.57 -7.89 -19.55
N LYS A 181 6.34 -7.64 -20.01
CA LYS A 181 5.54 -6.47 -19.64
C LYS A 181 4.38 -6.90 -18.76
N LEU A 182 4.26 -6.21 -17.63
CA LEU A 182 3.11 -6.36 -16.75
C LEU A 182 1.90 -5.61 -17.31
N HIS A 183 0.79 -6.33 -17.37
CA HIS A 183 -0.54 -5.88 -17.71
C HIS A 183 -1.50 -6.21 -16.56
N LEU A 184 -2.47 -5.33 -16.32
CA LEU A 184 -3.51 -5.52 -15.31
C LEU A 184 -4.84 -5.71 -16.02
N THR A 185 -5.36 -6.93 -16.05
CA THR A 185 -6.47 -7.34 -16.93
C THR A 185 -7.59 -8.05 -16.17
N ASN A 186 -8.69 -8.35 -16.87
CA ASN A 186 -9.96 -8.93 -16.39
C ASN A 186 -10.41 -8.39 -15.03
N GLY A 187 -10.54 -7.07 -14.96
CA GLY A 187 -11.04 -6.38 -13.78
C GLY A 187 -12.41 -6.86 -13.34
N ARG A 188 -12.54 -7.16 -12.05
CA ARG A 188 -13.80 -7.48 -11.37
C ARG A 188 -14.05 -6.53 -10.21
N VAL A 189 -15.32 -6.29 -9.89
CA VAL A 189 -15.72 -5.41 -8.79
C VAL A 189 -16.75 -6.06 -7.89
N ALA A 190 -16.54 -5.95 -6.57
CA ALA A 190 -17.56 -6.19 -5.57
C ALA A 190 -17.89 -4.88 -4.84
N THR A 191 -19.18 -4.62 -4.63
CA THR A 191 -19.62 -3.48 -3.81
C THR A 191 -19.57 -3.87 -2.34
N LEU A 192 -18.96 -3.03 -1.51
CA LEU A 192 -18.80 -3.24 -0.07
C LEU A 192 -19.38 -2.04 0.71
N PRO A 193 -19.63 -2.19 2.03
CA PRO A 193 -20.09 -1.08 2.87
C PRO A 193 -19.16 0.15 2.82
N PRO A 194 -19.63 1.34 3.22
CA PRO A 194 -18.81 2.55 3.25
C PRO A 194 -17.57 2.47 4.15
N TYR A 195 -16.64 3.41 3.95
CA TYR A 195 -15.42 3.57 4.76
C TYR A 195 -14.47 2.36 4.73
N LEU A 196 -14.34 1.73 3.56
CA LEU A 196 -13.29 0.76 3.30
C LEU A 196 -11.96 1.49 3.13
N GLU A 197 -10.96 1.08 3.90
CA GLU A 197 -9.60 1.63 3.88
C GLU A 197 -8.69 0.62 3.17
N GLN A 198 -7.95 -0.19 3.93
CA GLN A 198 -7.00 -1.15 3.39
C GLN A 198 -7.62 -2.54 3.13
N VAL A 199 -6.90 -3.38 2.39
CA VAL A 199 -7.19 -4.81 2.20
C VAL A 199 -5.94 -5.62 2.49
N SER A 200 -6.11 -6.82 3.03
CA SER A 200 -5.02 -7.78 3.24
C SER A 200 -5.43 -9.17 2.77
N LEU A 201 -4.45 -10.04 2.53
CA LEU A 201 -4.64 -11.41 2.08
C LEU A 201 -3.94 -12.37 3.04
N ASP A 202 -4.53 -13.54 3.28
CA ASP A 202 -3.81 -14.65 3.90
C ASP A 202 -3.18 -15.59 2.86
N LYS A 203 -2.42 -16.58 3.33
CA LYS A 203 -1.73 -17.56 2.47
C LYS A 203 -2.68 -18.42 1.63
N LYS A 204 -3.97 -18.49 1.97
CA LYS A 204 -4.98 -19.23 1.22
C LYS A 204 -5.72 -18.34 0.22
N GLY A 205 -5.34 -17.06 0.14
CA GLY A 205 -5.98 -16.06 -0.69
C GLY A 205 -7.28 -15.50 -0.10
N ASN A 206 -7.60 -15.79 1.18
CA ASN A 206 -8.77 -15.14 1.77
C ASN A 206 -8.52 -13.64 1.90
N ILE A 207 -9.53 -12.86 1.57
CA ILE A 207 -9.46 -11.42 1.47
C ILE A 207 -10.03 -10.79 2.74
N TYR A 208 -9.28 -9.89 3.36
CA TYR A 208 -9.64 -9.20 4.58
C TYR A 208 -9.77 -7.70 4.30
N PRO A 209 -10.96 -7.22 3.92
CA PRO A 209 -11.23 -5.78 3.84
C PRO A 209 -11.27 -5.15 5.23
N ILE A 210 -10.65 -3.97 5.38
CA ILE A 210 -10.56 -3.24 6.65
C ILE A 210 -11.40 -1.96 6.55
N PHE A 211 -12.30 -1.75 7.52
CA PHE A 211 -13.23 -0.62 7.52
C PHE A 211 -13.02 0.30 8.72
N GLU A 212 -13.14 1.61 8.50
CA GLU A 212 -13.12 2.63 9.58
C GLU A 212 -14.54 3.01 10.08
N SER A 213 -15.56 2.38 9.50
CA SER A 213 -16.98 2.74 9.66
C SER A 213 -17.51 2.74 11.10
N VAL A 214 -16.85 2.05 12.04
CA VAL A 214 -17.27 2.00 13.45
C VAL A 214 -16.81 3.17 14.30
N THR A 215 -15.88 4.00 13.82
CA THR A 215 -15.46 5.16 14.60
C THR A 215 -16.67 6.05 14.92
N PRO A 216 -16.80 6.60 16.13
CA PRO A 216 -18.01 7.36 16.52
C PRO A 216 -18.37 8.48 15.54
N LYS A 217 -17.35 9.12 14.94
CA LYS A 217 -17.49 10.19 13.95
C LYS A 217 -18.07 9.72 12.60
N LEU A 218 -17.76 8.50 12.18
CA LEU A 218 -18.18 7.96 10.88
C LEU A 218 -19.45 7.13 10.99
N ARG A 219 -19.62 6.38 12.08
CA ARG A 219 -20.79 5.52 12.32
C ARG A 219 -22.11 6.28 12.24
N VAL A 220 -22.15 7.53 12.70
CA VAL A 220 -23.36 8.37 12.63
C VAL A 220 -23.73 8.83 11.22
N LYS A 221 -22.86 8.60 10.22
CA LYS A 221 -23.03 9.08 8.84
C LYS A 221 -23.47 7.99 7.86
N THR A 222 -23.60 6.75 8.33
CA THR A 222 -23.99 5.57 7.52
C THR A 222 -24.88 4.63 8.33
N ASN A 223 -25.80 3.95 7.65
CA ASN A 223 -26.60 2.86 8.25
C ASN A 223 -25.93 1.48 8.04
N GLU A 224 -24.91 1.41 7.21
CA GLU A 224 -24.14 0.20 6.88
C GLU A 224 -22.71 0.40 7.42
N PHE A 225 -22.41 -0.23 8.56
CA PHE A 225 -21.09 -0.21 9.17
C PHE A 225 -20.64 -1.65 9.50
N VAL A 226 -19.33 -1.84 9.54
CA VAL A 226 -18.67 -3.13 9.77
C VAL A 226 -17.87 -3.04 11.07
N ASP A 227 -18.29 -3.81 12.07
CA ASP A 227 -17.76 -3.78 13.44
C ASP A 227 -16.92 -4.99 13.83
N ARG A 228 -16.51 -5.78 12.83
CA ARG A 228 -15.78 -7.02 13.00
C ARG A 228 -14.82 -7.21 11.84
N LEU A 229 -13.81 -8.05 12.04
CA LEU A 229 -13.01 -8.53 10.93
C LEU A 229 -13.87 -9.41 10.03
N VAL A 230 -13.89 -9.09 8.73
CA VAL A 230 -14.60 -9.88 7.72
C VAL A 230 -13.56 -10.57 6.85
N SER A 231 -13.79 -11.85 6.56
CA SER A 231 -13.00 -12.61 5.60
C SER A 231 -13.88 -13.02 4.42
N ILE A 232 -13.43 -12.74 3.21
CA ILE A 232 -14.09 -13.10 1.96
C ILE A 232 -13.24 -14.17 1.29
N LYS A 233 -13.81 -15.35 1.09
CA LYS A 233 -13.11 -16.43 0.36
C LYS A 233 -13.00 -16.09 -1.13
N PRO A 234 -11.94 -16.52 -1.84
CA PRO A 234 -11.80 -16.28 -3.28
C PRO A 234 -13.03 -16.68 -4.10
N GLU A 235 -13.63 -17.84 -3.82
CA GLU A 235 -14.83 -18.30 -4.52
C GLU A 235 -16.05 -17.43 -4.23
N THR A 236 -16.14 -16.86 -3.02
CA THR A 236 -17.21 -15.94 -2.65
C THR A 236 -17.05 -14.63 -3.39
N PHE A 237 -15.84 -14.06 -3.42
CA PHE A 237 -15.55 -12.87 -4.21
C PHE A 237 -15.88 -13.11 -5.69
N LYS A 238 -15.43 -14.22 -6.28
CA LYS A 238 -15.71 -14.57 -7.68
C LYS A 238 -17.22 -14.65 -7.97
N LYS A 239 -18.00 -15.25 -7.06
CA LYS A 239 -19.45 -15.41 -7.22
C LYS A 239 -20.23 -14.08 -7.12
N TYR A 240 -19.78 -13.15 -6.28
CA TYR A 240 -20.50 -11.91 -5.96
C TYR A 240 -19.80 -10.65 -6.49
N SER A 241 -18.84 -10.81 -7.40
CA SER A 241 -18.24 -9.72 -8.16
C SER A 241 -18.68 -9.76 -9.60
N ASP A 242 -18.87 -8.59 -10.18
CA ASP A 242 -19.23 -8.44 -11.58
C ASP A 242 -17.97 -8.25 -12.43
N ASP A 243 -18.01 -8.79 -13.66
CA ASP A 243 -17.09 -8.39 -14.71
C ASP A 243 -17.56 -7.02 -15.22
N ASP A 244 -16.77 -5.98 -15.00
CA ASP A 244 -17.14 -4.61 -15.36
C ASP A 244 -16.21 -4.13 -16.49
N PHE A 245 -16.79 -3.97 -17.69
CA PHE A 245 -16.06 -3.56 -18.88
C PHE A 245 -15.34 -2.21 -18.72
N THR A 246 -15.84 -1.33 -17.85
CA THR A 246 -15.23 -0.01 -17.58
C THR A 246 -13.94 -0.10 -16.77
N ILE A 247 -13.71 -1.23 -16.12
CA ILE A 247 -12.49 -1.54 -15.36
C ILE A 247 -11.77 -2.76 -15.91
N SER A 248 -12.02 -3.17 -17.15
CA SER A 248 -11.48 -4.40 -17.73
C SER A 248 -9.95 -4.48 -17.70
N SER A 249 -9.26 -3.34 -17.75
CA SER A 249 -7.82 -3.23 -17.54
C SER A 249 -7.41 -1.87 -16.95
N LEU A 250 -6.20 -1.79 -16.38
CA LEU A 250 -5.59 -0.51 -16.01
C LEU A 250 -4.61 -0.04 -17.08
N SER A 251 -4.72 1.25 -17.44
CA SER A 251 -3.85 1.87 -18.42
C SER A 251 -2.45 2.08 -17.84
N ARG A 252 -1.46 1.49 -18.50
CA ARG A 252 -0.03 1.65 -18.22
C ARG A 252 0.49 2.99 -18.77
N PHE A 253 1.45 3.57 -18.04
CA PHE A 253 2.29 4.68 -18.49
C PHE A 253 3.76 4.28 -18.29
N ASP A 254 4.57 4.50 -19.32
CA ASP A 254 6.02 4.42 -19.15
C ASP A 254 6.49 5.72 -18.49
N VAL A 255 7.30 5.58 -17.44
CA VAL A 255 7.82 6.70 -16.68
C VAL A 255 9.04 7.21 -17.45
N SER A 256 8.90 8.30 -18.20
CA SER A 256 10.04 8.97 -18.80
C SER A 256 10.67 9.95 -17.80
N GLU A 257 11.99 9.99 -17.75
CA GLU A 257 12.78 10.94 -16.94
C GLU A 257 12.38 12.41 -17.17
N SER A 258 11.73 12.72 -18.29
CA SER A 258 11.28 14.06 -18.68
C SER A 258 10.01 14.56 -17.99
N SER A 259 9.38 13.79 -17.10
CA SER A 259 8.16 14.20 -16.38
C SER A 259 8.40 14.99 -15.09
N LEU A 260 9.67 15.35 -14.81
CA LEU A 260 10.14 16.03 -13.59
C LEU A 260 10.18 17.57 -13.65
N ASN A 261 9.41 18.21 -14.55
CA ASN A 261 9.31 19.68 -14.63
C ASN A 261 7.97 20.20 -14.13
#